data_AF-A0A9W6PNZ4-F1
#
_entry.id   AF-A0A9W6PNZ4-F1
#
_cell.length_a   1.000
_cell.length_b   1.000
_cell.length_c   1.000
_cell.angle_alpha   90.00
_cell.angle_beta   90.00
_cell.angle_gamma   90.00
#
_symmetry.space_group_name_H-M   'P 1'
#
loop_
_entity.id
_entity.type
_entity.pdbx_description
1 polymer ?
#
loop_
_entity_poly.entity_id
_entity_poly.type
_entity_poly.pdbx_seq_one_letter_code
_entity_poly.pdbx_strand_id
1 'polypeptide(L)'
;MSNTRPVGPQYVTLVTEGGYRFHATITLDWEIGAALYRIPELGGTITVGWESGHYYTRCCDGSAIQITYGKPDRNPFTTNFPDVPTVYGVRLAKRAVFHPEKMNPTSHRWLVVRRDTGGRHCPSAPEGTQRRTAAIVYTITRHMLSRPWAAELRRAHDEQHAPARYRHHQKAIAELETEAAALREKITQERTYAAFQAAVIEKAGRGREPQGPPALLVEQQPLAA
;
A
#
# COMPACT_ATOMS: atom_id res chain seq x y z
N MET A 1 12.24 28.21 -13.66
CA MET A 1 11.01 27.51 -13.28
C MET A 1 10.12 28.50 -12.56
N SER A 2 8.92 28.80 -13.10
CA SER A 2 8.00 29.75 -12.46
C SER A 2 7.51 29.19 -11.13
N ASN A 3 7.63 29.98 -10.06
CA ASN A 3 7.17 29.61 -8.73
C ASN A 3 5.63 29.51 -8.74
N THR A 4 5.07 28.29 -8.70
CA THR A 4 3.61 28.09 -8.76
C THR A 4 2.95 28.12 -7.38
N ARG A 5 3.71 28.45 -6.33
CA ARG A 5 3.22 28.52 -4.95
C ARG A 5 2.35 29.76 -4.75
N PRO A 6 1.05 29.60 -4.47
CA PRO A 6 0.23 30.72 -4.04
C PRO A 6 0.71 31.21 -2.67
N VAL A 7 0.70 32.53 -2.50
CA VAL A 7 1.23 33.23 -1.31
C VAL A 7 0.21 33.35 -0.18
N GLY A 8 -1.04 32.97 -0.42
CA GLY A 8 -2.13 33.07 0.54
C GLY A 8 -3.26 32.06 0.31
N PRO A 9 -4.29 32.08 1.17
CA PRO A 9 -5.43 31.18 1.04
C PRO A 9 -6.15 31.36 -0.30
N GLN A 10 -6.59 30.24 -0.89
CA GLN A 10 -7.42 30.26 -2.10
C GLN A 10 -8.88 29.99 -1.71
N TYR A 11 -9.80 30.77 -2.26
CA TYR A 11 -11.24 30.59 -2.04
C TYR A 11 -11.85 29.95 -3.28
N VAL A 12 -12.59 28.86 -3.09
CA VAL A 12 -13.23 28.14 -4.18
C VAL A 12 -14.65 27.73 -3.82
N THR A 13 -15.50 27.68 -4.84
CA THR A 13 -16.80 27.01 -4.77
C THR A 13 -16.70 25.72 -5.56
N LEU A 14 -17.02 24.60 -4.91
CA LEU A 14 -16.97 23.27 -5.49
C LEU A 14 -18.38 22.69 -5.57
N VAL A 15 -18.63 21.87 -6.59
CA VAL A 15 -19.92 21.22 -6.81
C VAL A 15 -19.66 19.74 -7.04
N THR A 16 -20.28 18.89 -6.22
CA THR A 16 -20.24 17.44 -6.41
C THR A 16 -21.08 17.04 -7.63
N GLU A 17 -20.84 15.88 -8.22
CA GLU A 17 -21.65 15.36 -9.33
C GLU A 17 -23.16 15.31 -9.02
N GLY A 18 -23.54 15.01 -7.77
CA GLY A 18 -24.92 15.06 -7.29
C GLY A 18 -25.48 16.46 -7.00
N GLY A 19 -24.84 17.53 -7.50
CA GLY A 19 -25.33 18.91 -7.40
C GLY A 19 -25.11 19.63 -6.05
N TYR A 20 -24.51 18.97 -5.05
CA TYR A 20 -24.20 19.62 -3.78
C TYR A 20 -23.05 20.62 -3.94
N ARG A 21 -23.35 21.89 -3.70
CA ARG A 21 -22.41 23.01 -3.71
C ARG A 21 -21.87 23.26 -2.31
N PHE A 22 -20.56 23.49 -2.20
CA PHE A 22 -19.90 23.86 -0.95
C PHE A 22 -18.74 24.82 -1.21
N HIS A 23 -18.41 25.63 -0.21
CA HIS A 23 -17.31 26.57 -0.25
C HIS A 23 -16.10 25.98 0.48
N ALA A 24 -14.90 26.28 -0.02
CA ALA A 24 -13.68 25.90 0.66
C ALA A 24 -12.67 27.04 0.65
N THR A 25 -12.03 27.25 1.81
CA THR A 25 -10.76 27.98 1.89
C THR A 25 -9.64 26.95 1.86
N ILE A 26 -8.73 27.09 0.91
CA ILE A 26 -7.61 26.18 0.70
C ILE A 26 -6.34 26.83 1.23
N THR A 27 -5.71 26.16 2.19
CA THR A 27 -4.35 26.48 2.63
C THR A 27 -3.42 25.35 2.23
N LEU A 28 -2.23 25.69 1.73
CA LEU A 28 -1.23 24.71 1.33
C LEU A 28 -0.20 24.57 2.43
N ASP A 29 0.00 23.35 2.90
CA ASP A 29 1.05 23.01 3.84
C ASP A 29 2.19 22.33 3.08
N TRP A 30 3.23 23.12 2.82
CA TRP A 30 4.41 22.68 2.09
C TRP A 30 5.34 21.83 2.94
N GLU A 31 5.23 21.84 4.26
CA GLU A 31 6.11 21.03 5.12
C GLU A 31 5.71 19.56 5.09
N ILE A 32 4.40 19.29 4.97
CA ILE A 32 3.87 17.91 4.87
C ILE A 32 3.41 17.56 3.44
N GLY A 33 3.42 18.52 2.53
CA GLY A 33 2.96 18.36 1.15
C GLY A 33 1.48 18.01 1.03
N ALA A 34 0.62 18.76 1.75
CA ALA A 34 -0.83 18.57 1.75
C ALA A 34 -1.61 19.87 1.52
N ALA A 35 -2.84 19.73 1.05
CA ALA A 35 -3.80 20.83 0.90
C ALA A 35 -4.93 20.69 1.91
N LEU A 36 -5.17 21.73 2.70
CA LEU A 36 -6.19 21.80 3.73
C LEU A 36 -7.40 22.54 3.17
N TYR A 37 -8.55 21.87 3.09
CA TYR A 37 -9.81 22.44 2.64
C TYR A 37 -10.70 22.72 3.85
N ARG A 38 -10.74 23.97 4.33
CA ARG A 38 -11.70 24.38 5.36
C ARG A 38 -13.07 24.62 4.73
N ILE A 39 -14.07 23.83 5.13
CA ILE A 39 -15.42 23.83 4.55
C ILE A 39 -16.41 24.32 5.62
N PRO A 40 -16.86 25.58 5.55
CA PRO A 40 -17.78 26.16 6.55
C PRO A 40 -19.05 25.34 6.75
N GLU A 41 -19.62 24.80 5.68
CA GLU A 41 -20.85 24.00 5.68
C GLU A 41 -20.72 22.69 6.45
N LEU A 42 -19.49 22.18 6.63
CA LEU A 42 -19.21 21.00 7.44
C LEU A 42 -18.67 21.36 8.84
N GLY A 43 -18.47 22.64 9.13
CA GLY A 43 -17.87 23.09 10.39
C GLY A 43 -16.45 22.58 10.63
N GLY A 44 -15.72 22.15 9.59
CA GLY A 44 -14.35 21.63 9.77
C GLY A 44 -13.50 21.62 8.49
N THR A 45 -12.34 20.97 8.57
CA THR A 45 -11.33 20.86 7.52
C THR A 45 -11.21 19.43 7.00
N ILE A 46 -11.09 19.26 5.69
CA ILE A 46 -10.64 18.01 5.09
C ILE A 46 -9.25 18.27 4.51
N THR A 47 -8.26 17.52 4.98
CA THR A 47 -6.88 17.65 4.49
C THR A 47 -6.59 16.53 3.51
N VAL A 48 -6.02 16.88 2.35
CA VAL A 48 -5.74 15.96 1.25
C VAL A 48 -4.27 16.02 0.90
N GLY A 49 -3.60 14.88 0.91
CA GLY A 49 -2.20 14.74 0.50
C GLY A 49 -1.94 13.33 -0.03
N TRP A 50 -0.68 12.99 -0.21
CA TRP A 50 -0.29 11.63 -0.57
C TRP A 50 -0.14 10.76 0.67
N GLU A 51 -0.21 9.45 0.48
CA GLU A 51 0.11 8.51 1.53
C GLU A 51 1.61 8.59 1.86
N SER A 52 1.92 8.81 3.14
CA SER A 52 3.31 8.89 3.62
C SER A 52 4.14 7.63 3.33
N GLY A 53 3.50 6.46 3.26
CA GLY A 53 4.14 5.18 2.98
C GLY A 53 4.97 4.64 4.16
N HIS A 54 4.84 5.19 5.37
CA HIS A 54 5.65 4.83 6.54
C HIS A 54 5.56 3.35 6.97
N TYR A 55 4.52 2.63 6.55
CA TYR A 55 4.23 1.26 6.99
C TYR A 55 4.09 0.27 5.83
N TYR A 56 4.42 0.67 4.61
CA TYR A 56 4.32 -0.19 3.43
C TYR A 56 5.68 -0.37 2.76
N THR A 57 6.02 -1.63 2.50
CA THR A 57 7.20 -2.05 1.72
C THR A 57 7.16 -1.56 0.27
N ARG A 58 5.96 -1.18 -0.21
CA ARG A 58 5.69 -0.56 -1.53
C ARG A 58 5.53 0.96 -1.47
N CYS A 59 6.21 1.64 -0.54
CA CYS A 59 6.12 3.10 -0.38
C CYS A 59 6.49 3.92 -1.63
N CYS A 60 7.08 3.28 -2.65
CA CYS A 60 7.49 3.88 -3.91
C CYS A 60 6.54 3.58 -5.09
N ASP A 61 5.56 2.69 -4.92
CA ASP A 61 4.80 2.11 -6.06
C ASP A 61 3.42 2.76 -6.26
N GLY A 62 3.09 3.80 -5.48
CA GLY A 62 1.71 4.29 -5.40
C GLY A 62 1.58 5.81 -5.37
N SER A 63 0.65 6.31 -6.18
CA SER A 63 0.04 7.64 -6.08
C SER A 63 -1.18 7.63 -5.16
N ALA A 64 -1.15 6.80 -4.10
CA ALA A 64 -2.22 6.74 -3.12
C ALA A 64 -2.40 8.11 -2.44
N ILE A 65 -3.65 8.48 -2.24
CA ILE A 65 -4.07 9.70 -1.56
C ILE A 65 -4.47 9.34 -0.15
N GLN A 66 -4.01 10.15 0.79
CA GLN A 66 -4.45 10.12 2.17
C GLN A 66 -5.30 11.35 2.47
N ILE A 67 -6.48 11.10 3.02
CA ILE A 67 -7.36 12.13 3.58
C ILE A 67 -7.23 12.08 5.09
N THR A 68 -7.11 13.25 5.71
CA THR A 68 -7.29 13.42 7.15
C THR A 68 -8.57 14.23 7.38
N TYR A 69 -9.48 13.70 8.20
CA TYR A 69 -10.68 14.43 8.61
C TYR A 69 -10.32 15.35 9.78
N GLY A 70 -9.94 16.58 9.44
CA GLY A 70 -9.42 17.60 10.34
C GLY A 70 -8.09 18.16 9.84
N LYS A 71 -7.45 18.98 10.69
CA LYS A 71 -6.08 19.47 10.45
C LYS A 71 -5.08 18.39 10.83
N PRO A 72 -4.07 18.12 10.00
CA PRO A 72 -3.09 17.09 10.28
C PRO A 72 -2.22 17.50 11.47
N ASP A 73 -1.72 16.50 12.17
CA ASP A 73 -0.73 16.64 13.23
C ASP A 73 0.51 15.83 12.82
N ARG A 74 1.69 16.30 13.23
CA ARG A 74 2.98 15.63 12.97
C ARG A 74 3.10 14.31 13.72
N ASN A 75 2.33 14.12 14.81
CA ASN A 75 2.30 12.86 15.52
C ASN A 75 1.58 11.78 14.69
N PRO A 76 2.26 10.67 14.30
CA PRO A 76 1.66 9.61 13.50
C PRO A 76 0.53 8.88 14.24
N PHE A 77 0.55 8.89 15.58
CA PHE A 77 -0.42 8.22 16.44
C PHE A 77 -1.66 9.06 16.75
N THR A 78 -1.74 10.30 16.24
CA THR A 78 -2.92 11.15 16.43
C THR A 78 -4.14 10.52 15.78
N THR A 79 -5.15 10.23 16.61
CA THR A 79 -6.45 9.70 16.17
C THR A 79 -7.54 10.77 16.12
N ASN A 80 -7.36 11.83 16.92
CA ASN A 80 -8.30 12.94 17.07
C ASN A 80 -7.64 14.21 16.54
N PHE A 81 -8.10 14.65 15.38
CA PHE A 81 -7.57 15.84 14.74
C PHE A 81 -8.33 17.10 15.21
N PRO A 82 -7.69 18.27 15.24
CA PRO A 82 -8.42 19.52 15.42
C PRO A 82 -9.29 19.84 14.19
N ASP A 83 -10.35 20.64 14.40
CA ASP A 83 -11.21 21.17 13.33
C ASP A 83 -11.84 20.07 12.45
N VAL A 84 -12.34 19.02 13.10
CA VAL A 84 -12.94 17.84 12.46
C VAL A 84 -14.28 18.20 11.78
N PRO A 85 -14.49 17.82 10.52
CA PRO A 85 -15.74 18.08 9.82
C PRO A 85 -16.88 17.20 10.33
N THR A 86 -18.09 17.75 10.28
CA THR A 86 -19.34 17.09 10.63
C THR A 86 -20.23 17.01 9.38
N VAL A 87 -20.70 15.80 9.06
CA VAL A 87 -21.56 15.55 7.88
C VAL A 87 -22.85 14.91 8.38
N TYR A 88 -24.00 15.57 8.15
CA TYR A 88 -25.31 15.16 8.68
C TYR A 88 -25.30 14.91 10.20
N GLY A 89 -24.68 15.82 10.95
CA GLY A 89 -24.55 15.70 12.41
C GLY A 89 -23.53 14.65 12.88
N VAL A 90 -22.90 13.90 11.96
CA VAL A 90 -21.88 12.89 12.30
C VAL A 90 -20.49 13.51 12.20
N ARG A 91 -19.79 13.61 13.33
CA ARG A 91 -18.38 14.00 13.38
C ARG A 91 -17.52 12.88 12.78
N LEU A 92 -16.76 13.20 11.74
CA LEU A 92 -15.89 12.23 11.07
C LEU A 92 -14.65 11.91 11.92
N ALA A 93 -13.93 10.83 11.62
CA ALA A 93 -12.76 10.46 12.42
C ALA A 93 -11.67 9.79 11.58
N LYS A 94 -10.44 9.88 12.10
CA LYS A 94 -9.23 9.24 11.57
C LYS A 94 -8.84 9.75 10.17
N ARG A 95 -8.15 8.89 9.44
CA ARG A 95 -7.65 9.08 8.08
C ARG A 95 -8.31 8.03 7.17
N ALA A 96 -8.32 8.31 5.88
CA ALA A 96 -8.67 7.34 4.84
C ALA A 96 -7.58 7.34 3.78
N VAL A 97 -7.23 6.16 3.27
CA VAL A 97 -6.27 6.01 2.17
C VAL A 97 -7.01 5.36 1.01
N PHE A 98 -6.79 5.87 -0.20
CA PHE A 98 -7.34 5.29 -1.42
C PHE A 98 -6.48 5.66 -2.62
N HIS A 99 -6.73 4.97 -3.71
CA HIS A 99 -6.11 5.21 -4.99
C HIS A 99 -7.00 6.08 -5.88
N PRO A 100 -6.50 7.19 -6.47
CA PRO A 100 -7.31 8.06 -7.34
C PRO A 100 -8.05 7.33 -8.46
N GLU A 101 -7.42 6.31 -9.05
CA GLU A 101 -7.99 5.47 -10.13
C GLU A 101 -9.12 4.55 -9.67
N LYS A 102 -9.31 4.38 -8.36
CA LYS A 102 -10.42 3.60 -7.77
C LYS A 102 -11.58 4.49 -7.32
N MET A 103 -11.43 5.80 -7.37
CA MET A 103 -12.51 6.73 -7.04
C MET A 103 -13.69 6.55 -7.99
N ASN A 104 -14.89 6.52 -7.43
CA ASN A 104 -16.12 6.44 -8.20
C ASN A 104 -17.12 7.49 -7.66
N PRO A 105 -17.63 8.41 -8.49
CA PRO A 105 -18.51 9.47 -8.01
C PRO A 105 -19.91 8.98 -7.60
N THR A 106 -20.35 7.82 -8.11
CA THR A 106 -21.69 7.25 -7.83
C THR A 106 -21.68 6.20 -6.72
N SER A 107 -20.50 5.78 -6.24
CA SER A 107 -20.33 4.80 -5.16
C SER A 107 -19.47 5.36 -4.04
N HIS A 108 -19.78 5.02 -2.79
CA HIS A 108 -18.97 5.43 -1.63
C HIS A 108 -17.98 4.36 -1.18
N ARG A 109 -18.06 3.14 -1.74
CA ARG A 109 -17.33 1.97 -1.22
C ARG A 109 -15.81 2.05 -1.38
N TRP A 110 -15.32 2.96 -2.23
CA TRP A 110 -13.89 3.20 -2.41
C TRP A 110 -13.28 4.03 -1.26
N LEU A 111 -14.12 4.70 -0.46
CA LEU A 111 -13.68 5.55 0.65
C LEU A 111 -14.15 4.96 1.98
N VAL A 112 -13.20 4.71 2.87
CA VAL A 112 -13.52 4.37 4.26
C VAL A 112 -13.86 5.65 5.02
N VAL A 113 -15.09 5.73 5.53
CA VAL A 113 -15.57 6.87 6.33
C VAL A 113 -15.96 6.36 7.71
N ARG A 114 -15.28 6.88 8.74
CA ARG A 114 -15.51 6.51 10.14
C ARG A 114 -16.07 7.69 10.92
N ARG A 115 -16.82 7.39 11.96
CA ARG A 115 -17.38 8.38 12.89
C ARG A 115 -16.63 8.38 14.22
N ASP A 116 -16.53 9.56 14.82
CA ASP A 116 -16.05 9.72 16.20
C ASP A 116 -17.19 9.36 17.17
N THR A 117 -16.88 8.53 18.16
CA THR A 117 -17.79 8.17 19.25
C THR A 117 -17.16 8.40 20.63
N GLY A 118 -16.06 9.16 20.70
CA GLY A 118 -15.35 9.47 21.95
C GLY A 118 -14.54 8.32 22.56
N GLY A 119 -14.43 7.18 21.88
CA GLY A 119 -13.73 5.98 22.35
C GLY A 119 -12.50 5.60 21.50
N ARG A 120 -11.82 4.51 21.88
CA ARG A 120 -10.67 3.98 21.12
C ARG A 120 -11.04 3.42 19.74
N HIS A 121 -12.29 2.99 19.58
CA HIS A 121 -12.82 2.47 18.33
C HIS A 121 -13.64 3.53 17.59
N CYS A 122 -13.37 3.70 16.30
CA CYS A 122 -14.17 4.56 15.42
C CYS A 122 -14.89 3.65 14.41
N PRO A 123 -16.19 3.38 14.59
CA PRO A 123 -16.96 2.54 13.68
C PRO A 123 -17.23 3.28 12.36
N SER A 124 -17.73 2.55 11.36
CA SER A 124 -18.18 3.15 10.10
C SER A 124 -19.29 4.17 10.32
N ALA A 125 -19.28 5.24 9.54
CA ALA A 125 -20.35 6.22 9.56
C ALA A 125 -21.65 5.64 8.94
N PRO A 126 -22.84 6.21 9.22
CA PRO A 126 -24.07 5.84 8.54
C PRO A 126 -23.97 6.03 7.02
N GLU A 127 -24.71 5.24 6.24
CA GLU A 127 -24.56 5.20 4.79
C GLU A 127 -24.74 6.58 4.11
N GLY A 128 -25.74 7.37 4.53
CA GLY A 128 -25.94 8.72 4.00
C GLY A 128 -24.72 9.63 4.22
N THR A 129 -24.09 9.55 5.39
CA THR A 129 -22.84 10.25 5.71
C THR A 129 -21.69 9.75 4.85
N GLN A 130 -21.57 8.43 4.63
CA GLN A 130 -20.54 7.86 3.77
C GLN A 130 -20.68 8.35 2.33
N ARG A 131 -21.90 8.30 1.76
CA ARG A 131 -22.20 8.80 0.41
C ARG A 131 -21.87 10.28 0.24
N ARG A 132 -22.34 11.13 1.17
CA ARG A 132 -22.06 12.57 1.13
C ARG A 132 -20.56 12.86 1.24
N THR A 133 -19.88 12.19 2.16
CA THR A 133 -18.43 12.38 2.38
C THR A 133 -17.63 11.93 1.17
N ALA A 134 -17.95 10.76 0.59
CA ALA A 134 -17.28 10.27 -0.63
C ALA A 134 -17.43 11.25 -1.80
N ALA A 135 -18.63 11.80 -2.03
CA ALA A 135 -18.85 12.79 -3.07
C ALA A 135 -18.03 14.09 -2.86
N ILE A 136 -17.93 14.57 -1.62
CA ILE A 136 -17.13 15.74 -1.27
C ILE A 136 -15.63 15.44 -1.46
N VAL A 137 -15.14 14.32 -0.94
CA VAL A 137 -13.73 13.90 -1.06
C VAL A 137 -13.33 13.67 -2.51
N TYR A 138 -14.21 13.06 -3.32
CA TYR A 138 -14.03 12.91 -4.77
C TYR A 138 -13.76 14.27 -5.42
N THR A 139 -14.64 15.23 -5.14
CA THR A 139 -14.60 16.58 -5.72
C THR A 139 -13.34 17.31 -5.30
N ILE A 140 -12.99 17.27 -4.01
CA ILE A 140 -11.77 17.90 -3.47
C ILE A 140 -10.51 17.27 -4.06
N THR A 141 -10.47 15.95 -4.17
CA THR A 141 -9.30 15.23 -4.70
C THR A 141 -9.09 15.56 -6.18
N ARG A 142 -10.16 15.54 -6.98
CA ARG A 142 -10.12 15.95 -8.39
C ARG A 142 -9.70 17.41 -8.56
N HIS A 143 -10.22 18.29 -7.70
CA HIS A 143 -9.81 19.69 -7.68
C HIS A 143 -8.32 19.81 -7.37
N MET A 144 -7.85 19.20 -6.28
CA MET A 144 -6.44 19.26 -5.86
C MET A 144 -5.49 18.78 -6.96
N LEU A 145 -5.77 17.63 -7.57
CA LEU A 145 -4.94 17.04 -8.61
C LEU A 145 -4.92 17.85 -9.92
N SER A 146 -5.93 18.69 -10.18
CA SER A 146 -5.95 19.54 -11.38
C SER A 146 -5.21 20.87 -11.20
N ARG A 147 -4.72 21.18 -10.00
CA ARG A 147 -4.05 22.46 -9.73
C ARG A 147 -2.58 22.44 -10.16
N PRO A 148 -2.05 23.58 -10.66
CA PRO A 148 -0.63 23.70 -11.00
C PRO A 148 0.31 23.38 -9.83
N TRP A 149 -0.10 23.73 -8.61
CA TRP A 149 0.69 23.50 -7.39
C TRP A 149 0.70 22.04 -6.90
N ALA A 150 -0.08 21.14 -7.49
CA ALA A 150 -0.16 19.75 -7.05
C ALA A 150 1.19 19.02 -7.18
N ALA A 151 1.90 19.25 -8.29
CA ALA A 151 3.22 18.64 -8.52
C ALA A 151 4.26 19.14 -7.51
N GLU A 152 4.19 20.41 -7.12
CA GLU A 152 5.08 20.95 -6.08
C GLU A 152 4.74 20.41 -4.69
N LEU A 153 3.47 20.27 -4.33
CA LEU A 153 3.09 19.63 -3.06
C LEU A 153 3.54 18.17 -3.02
N ARG A 154 3.40 17.45 -4.13
CA ARG A 154 3.87 16.07 -4.21
C ARG A 154 5.37 15.98 -3.96
N ARG A 155 6.15 16.88 -4.58
CA ARG A 155 7.59 16.95 -4.36
C ARG A 155 7.91 17.21 -2.89
N ALA A 156 7.25 18.18 -2.27
CA ALA A 156 7.49 18.53 -0.88
C ALA A 156 7.14 17.36 0.07
N HIS A 157 6.05 16.65 -0.20
CA HIS A 157 5.70 15.41 0.50
C HIS A 157 6.81 14.35 0.35
N ASP A 158 7.29 14.11 -0.87
CA ASP A 158 8.32 13.09 -1.12
C ASP A 158 9.65 13.46 -0.45
N GLU A 159 10.06 14.73 -0.47
CA GLU A 159 11.24 15.23 0.24
C GLU A 159 11.13 15.02 1.75
N GLN A 160 9.97 15.36 2.34
CA GLN A 160 9.71 15.20 3.77
C GLN A 160 9.77 13.73 4.23
N HIS A 161 9.27 12.80 3.41
CA HIS A 161 9.19 11.38 3.78
C HIS A 161 10.40 10.56 3.33
N ALA A 162 11.26 11.07 2.44
CA ALA A 162 12.43 10.37 1.91
C ALA A 162 13.36 9.78 2.99
N PRO A 163 13.73 10.51 4.08
CA PRO A 163 14.63 9.95 5.09
C PRO A 163 14.04 8.76 5.86
N ALA A 164 12.72 8.73 6.07
CA ALA A 164 12.04 7.62 6.72
C ALA A 164 11.93 6.41 5.76
N ARG A 165 11.57 6.66 4.49
CA ARG A 165 11.51 5.62 3.45
C ARG A 165 12.87 4.98 3.20
N TYR A 166 13.94 5.78 3.15
CA TYR A 166 15.31 5.28 3.01
C TYR A 166 15.70 4.31 4.13
N ARG A 167 15.46 4.69 5.39
CA ARG A 167 15.71 3.81 6.55
C ARG A 167 14.90 2.52 6.49
N HIS A 168 13.65 2.58 6.04
CA HIS A 168 12.81 1.40 5.85
C HIS A 168 13.39 0.46 4.78
N HIS A 169 13.84 1.01 3.64
CA HIS A 169 14.49 0.21 2.59
C HIS A 169 15.81 -0.41 3.06
N GLN A 170 16.65 0.32 3.79
CA GLN A 170 17.87 -0.25 4.37
C GLN A 170 17.58 -1.44 5.28
N LYS A 171 16.54 -1.33 6.12
CA LYS A 171 16.10 -2.43 6.98
C LYS A 171 15.63 -3.63 6.14
N ALA A 172 14.81 -3.39 5.12
CA ALA A 172 14.32 -4.45 4.24
C ALA A 172 15.47 -5.14 3.47
N ILE A 173 16.49 -4.39 3.03
CA ILE A 173 17.68 -4.95 2.40
C ILE A 173 18.39 -5.90 3.36
N ALA A 174 18.64 -5.47 4.61
CA ALA A 174 19.33 -6.30 5.61
C ALA A 174 18.54 -7.59 5.94
N GLU A 175 17.21 -7.51 6.01
CA GLU A 175 16.33 -8.66 6.20
C GLU A 175 16.43 -9.64 5.00
N LEU A 176 16.35 -9.13 3.78
CA LEU A 176 16.47 -9.94 2.56
C LEU A 176 17.86 -10.57 2.38
N GLU A 177 18.93 -9.86 2.75
CA GLU A 177 20.29 -10.41 2.75
C GLU A 177 20.43 -11.58 3.73
N THR A 178 19.80 -11.46 4.91
CA THR A 178 19.76 -12.54 5.91
C THR A 178 19.01 -13.76 5.38
N GLU A 179 17.84 -13.55 4.75
CA GLU A 179 17.07 -14.63 4.12
C GLU A 179 17.84 -15.28 2.97
N ALA A 180 18.51 -14.49 2.14
CA ALA A 180 19.32 -14.99 1.03
C ALA A 180 20.49 -15.85 1.53
N ALA A 181 21.15 -15.48 2.63
CA ALA A 181 22.21 -16.28 3.25
C ALA A 181 21.67 -17.64 3.73
N ALA A 182 20.54 -17.65 4.44
CA ALA A 182 19.90 -18.89 4.90
C ALA A 182 19.46 -19.80 3.74
N LEU A 183 18.94 -19.22 2.64
CA LEU A 183 18.58 -19.99 1.45
C LEU A 183 19.80 -20.57 0.74
N ARG A 184 20.92 -19.84 0.67
CA ARG A 184 22.18 -20.34 0.10
C ARG A 184 22.74 -21.52 0.89
N GLU A 185 22.64 -21.49 2.22
CA GLU A 185 23.03 -22.61 3.08
C GLU A 185 22.18 -23.85 2.78
N LYS A 186 20.85 -23.69 2.72
CA LYS A 186 19.93 -24.79 2.36
C LYS A 186 20.24 -25.38 0.98
N ILE A 187 20.49 -24.54 -0.04
CA ILE A 187 20.87 -25.01 -1.38
C ILE A 187 22.16 -25.82 -1.34
N THR A 188 23.13 -25.41 -0.53
CA THR A 188 24.41 -26.13 -0.38
C THR A 188 24.22 -27.50 0.28
N GLN A 189 23.36 -27.58 1.29
CA GLN A 189 22.96 -28.85 1.92
C GLN A 189 22.28 -29.78 0.91
N GLU A 190 21.29 -29.30 0.18
CA GLU A 190 20.58 -30.10 -0.84
C GLU A 190 21.50 -30.58 -1.96
N ARG A 191 22.47 -29.76 -2.40
CA ARG A 191 23.49 -30.19 -3.37
C ARG A 191 24.35 -31.34 -2.83
N THR A 192 24.67 -31.31 -1.54
CA THR A 192 25.43 -32.37 -0.87
C THR A 192 24.62 -33.67 -0.83
N TYR A 193 23.34 -33.58 -0.47
CA TYR A 193 22.45 -34.74 -0.49
C TYR A 193 22.25 -35.30 -1.90
N ALA A 194 22.09 -34.44 -2.90
CA ALA A 194 21.98 -34.85 -4.30
C ALA A 194 23.24 -35.58 -4.79
N ALA A 195 24.44 -35.08 -4.42
CA ALA A 195 25.70 -35.73 -4.76
C ALA A 195 25.84 -37.11 -4.11
N PHE A 196 25.43 -37.25 -2.84
CA PHE A 196 25.38 -38.55 -2.16
C PHE A 196 24.45 -39.53 -2.89
N GLN A 197 23.24 -39.09 -3.25
CA GLN A 197 22.29 -39.92 -3.99
C GLN A 197 22.83 -40.32 -5.38
N ALA A 198 23.49 -39.41 -6.08
CA ALA A 198 24.11 -39.70 -7.37
C ALA A 198 25.17 -40.83 -7.25
N ALA A 199 25.99 -40.81 -6.20
CA ALA A 199 26.96 -41.88 -5.95
C ALA A 199 26.30 -43.23 -5.64
N VAL A 200 25.17 -43.24 -4.92
CA VAL A 200 24.37 -44.46 -4.67
C VAL A 200 23.82 -45.03 -5.98
N ILE A 201 23.26 -44.17 -6.84
CA ILE A 201 22.75 -44.57 -8.16
C ILE A 201 23.85 -45.17 -9.01
N GLU A 202 25.03 -44.54 -9.06
CA GLU A 202 26.17 -45.04 -9.83
C GLU A 202 26.62 -46.42 -9.34
N LYS A 203 26.73 -46.61 -8.02
CA LYS A 203 27.10 -47.90 -7.43
C LYS A 203 26.07 -49.00 -7.72
N ALA A 204 24.77 -48.67 -7.66
CA ALA A 204 23.70 -49.60 -8.02
C ALA A 204 23.72 -49.98 -9.50
N GLY A 205 24.09 -49.05 -10.39
CA GLY A 205 24.27 -49.31 -11.83
C GLY A 205 25.47 -50.23 -12.13
N ARG A 206 26.58 -50.07 -11.41
CA ARG A 206 27.78 -50.95 -11.55
C ARG A 206 27.56 -52.36 -11.01
N GLY A 207 26.66 -52.55 -10.04
CA GLY A 207 26.26 -53.88 -9.54
C GLY A 207 25.35 -54.66 -10.49
N ARG A 208 25.03 -54.09 -11.66
CA ARG A 208 24.15 -54.67 -12.68
C ARG A 208 24.95 -55.01 -13.95
N GLU A 209 26.09 -55.67 -13.82
CA GLU A 209 26.66 -56.43 -14.95
C GLU A 209 25.70 -57.59 -15.28
N PRO A 210 25.42 -57.88 -16.57
CA PRO A 210 24.53 -58.95 -16.95
C PRO A 210 25.20 -60.27 -16.57
N GLN A 211 24.68 -60.95 -15.55
CA GLN A 211 24.92 -62.39 -15.41
C GLN A 211 24.39 -63.05 -16.68
N GLY A 212 25.31 -63.38 -17.59
CA GLY A 212 25.02 -64.19 -18.76
C GLY A 212 24.28 -65.45 -18.31
N PRO A 213 23.29 -65.92 -19.10
CA PRO A 213 22.48 -67.05 -18.70
C PRO A 213 23.38 -68.26 -18.40
N PRO A 214 23.10 -69.03 -17.34
CA PRO A 214 23.93 -70.17 -16.99
C PRO A 214 23.89 -71.20 -18.13
N ALA A 215 25.08 -71.61 -18.58
CA ALA A 215 25.24 -72.66 -19.57
C ALA A 215 24.57 -73.94 -19.07
N LEU A 216 23.52 -74.38 -19.76
CA LEU A 216 22.88 -75.67 -19.54
C LEU A 216 23.88 -76.77 -19.93
N LEU A 217 24.34 -77.52 -18.92
CA LEU A 217 25.03 -78.80 -19.08
C LEU A 217 24.06 -79.76 -19.78
N VAL A 218 24.36 -80.08 -21.04
CA VAL A 218 23.71 -81.15 -21.80
C VAL A 218 24.32 -82.47 -21.35
N GLU A 219 23.61 -83.23 -20.51
CA GLU A 219 23.89 -84.65 -20.31
C GLU A 219 23.49 -85.42 -21.58
N GLN A 220 24.49 -86.01 -22.23
CA GLN A 220 24.28 -86.99 -23.30
C GLN A 220 23.89 -88.34 -22.67
N GLN A 221 22.68 -88.82 -22.94
CA GLN A 221 22.32 -90.23 -22.79
C GLN A 221 22.83 -91.03 -24.00
N PRO A 222 23.48 -92.19 -23.81
CA PRO A 222 23.73 -93.11 -24.90
C PRO A 222 22.52 -94.04 -25.12
N LEU A 223 22.21 -94.22 -26.41
CA LEU A 223 21.32 -95.25 -26.96
C LEU A 223 21.75 -96.66 -26.54
N ALA A 224 20.77 -97.51 -26.23
CA ALA A 224 20.89 -98.96 -26.43
C ALA A 224 19.64 -99.45 -27.18
N ALA A 225 19.91 -100.29 -28.18
CA ALA A 225 19.02 -100.85 -29.18
C ALA A 225 18.08 -101.94 -28.64
#